data_AF-A0A2K6EWB1-F1
#
_entry.id   AF-A0A2K6EWB1-F1
#
_cell.length_a   1.000
_cell.length_b   1.000
_cell.length_c   1.000
_cell.angle_alpha   90.00
_cell.angle_beta   90.00
_cell.angle_gamma   90.00
#
_symmetry.space_group_name_H-M   'P 1'
#
loop_
_entity.id
_entity.type
_entity.pdbx_description
1 polymer ?
#
loop_
_entity_poly.entity_id
_entity_poly.type
_entity_poly.pdbx_seq_one_letter_code
_entity_poly.pdbx_strand_id
1 'polypeptide(L)' 'MDPNCSCAPGCCSCCPVGCAKCAQGCTCKEASDKCSCCA' A
#
# COMPACT_ATOMS: atom_id res chain seq x y z
N MET A 1 17.09 -4.03 -3.54
CA MET A 1 15.72 -3.57 -3.28
C MET A 1 14.88 -4.31 -4.30
N ASP A 2 14.16 -5.33 -3.85
CA ASP A 2 13.46 -6.25 -4.74
C ASP A 2 12.36 -5.48 -5.51
N PRO A 3 12.41 -5.40 -6.85
CA PRO A 3 11.45 -4.62 -7.64
C PRO A 3 10.02 -5.18 -7.59
N ASN A 4 9.80 -6.33 -6.93
CA ASN A 4 8.50 -6.96 -6.78
C ASN A 4 7.83 -6.64 -5.43
N CYS A 5 8.54 -6.04 -4.46
CA CYS A 5 7.90 -5.60 -3.24
C CYS A 5 7.14 -4.30 -3.49
N SER A 6 5.87 -4.45 -3.86
CA SER A 6 4.94 -3.39 -4.25
C SER A 6 4.60 -2.38 -3.15
N CYS A 7 5.29 -2.43 -2.00
CA CYS A 7 5.35 -1.30 -1.07
C CYS A 7 6.76 -0.78 -0.86
N ALA A 8 7.31 -0.15 -1.90
CA ALA A 8 8.27 0.93 -1.70
C ALA A 8 7.65 2.03 -0.81
N PRO A 9 8.46 2.80 -0.07
CA PRO A 9 7.97 3.99 0.63
C PRO A 9 7.13 4.86 -0.32
N GLY A 10 5.83 5.02 -0.01
CA GLY A 10 4.90 5.77 -0.86
C GLY A 10 4.06 4.96 -1.87
N CYS A 11 3.96 3.63 -1.76
CA CYS A 11 3.05 2.84 -2.62
C CYS A 11 1.60 3.32 -2.62
N CYS A 12 1.16 3.88 -1.49
CA CYS A 12 -0.05 4.66 -1.35
C CYS A 12 0.09 5.54 -0.10
N SER A 13 -0.55 6.70 -0.09
CA SER A 13 -0.62 7.57 1.10
C SER A 13 -1.63 7.07 2.15
N CYS A 14 -2.52 6.16 1.75
CA CYS A 14 -3.67 5.72 2.55
C CYS A 14 -3.38 4.61 3.56
N CYS A 15 -2.21 3.97 3.48
CA CYS A 15 -1.85 2.81 4.30
C CYS A 15 -0.54 3.05 5.05
N PRO A 16 -0.39 2.50 6.27
CA PRO A 16 0.88 2.51 6.97
C PRO A 16 1.93 1.70 6.20
N VAL A 17 3.20 2.08 6.36
CA VAL A 17 4.32 1.34 5.80
C VAL A 17 4.29 -0.10 6.33
N GLY A 18 4.39 -1.09 5.44
CA GLY A 18 4.28 -2.50 5.81
C GLY A 18 2.86 -3.05 5.91
N CYS A 19 1.85 -2.40 5.33
CA CYS A 19 0.51 -2.98 5.21
C CYS A 19 0.55 -4.38 4.58
N ALA A 20 0.07 -5.40 5.30
CA ALA A 20 0.14 -6.81 4.89
C ALA A 20 -0.62 -7.09 3.57
N LYS A 21 -1.71 -6.36 3.32
CA LYS A 21 -2.46 -6.43 2.06
C LYS A 21 -1.65 -5.81 0.92
N CYS A 22 -1.06 -4.64 1.13
CA CYS A 22 -0.26 -3.98 0.09
C CYS A 22 1.10 -4.66 -0.16
N ALA A 23 1.65 -5.37 0.83
CA ALA A 23 2.86 -6.19 0.68
C ALA A 23 2.68 -7.35 -0.31
N GLN A 24 1.44 -7.81 -0.50
CA GLN A 24 1.08 -8.81 -1.52
C GLN A 24 0.76 -8.15 -2.88
N GLY A 25 0.60 -6.83 -2.92
CA GLY A 25 0.19 -6.04 -4.07
C GLY A 25 -0.78 -4.93 -3.66
N CYS A 26 -0.41 -3.66 -3.85
CA CYS A 26 -1.26 -2.53 -3.48
C CYS A 26 -2.50 -2.46 -4.39
N THR A 27 -3.69 -2.66 -3.83
CA THR A 27 -4.97 -2.57 -4.57
C THR A 27 -5.67 -1.23 -4.37
N CYS A 28 -5.06 -0.32 -3.60
CA CYS A 28 -5.63 0.97 -3.28
C CYS A 28 -5.82 1.76 -4.57
N LYS A 29 -7.08 2.03 -4.94
CA LYS A 29 -7.41 2.81 -6.13
C LYS A 29 -7.32 4.32 -5.91
N GLU A 30 -7.37 4.74 -4.65
CA GLU A 30 -7.52 6.14 -4.27
C GLU A 30 -6.39 6.51 -3.29
N ALA A 31 -5.68 7.58 -3.60
CA ALA A 31 -4.71 8.22 -2.71
C ALA A 31 -5.45 9.12 -1.70
N SER A 32 -6.36 8.55 -0.91
CA SER A 32 -6.99 9.25 0.22
C SER A 32 -6.17 9.05 1.50
N ASP A 33 -6.40 9.80 2.55
CA ASP A 33 -5.67 9.66 3.83
C ASP A 33 -5.92 8.30 4.49
N LYS A 34 -7.08 7.69 4.23
CA LYS A 34 -7.44 6.37 4.75
C LYS A 34 -8.25 5.59 3.73
N CYS A 35 -7.81 4.38 3.42
CA CYS A 35 -8.58 3.48 2.57
C CYS A 35 -9.40 2.50 3.43
N SER A 36 -10.57 2.13 2.94
CA SER A 36 -11.41 1.10 3.57
C SER A 36 -11.01 -0.32 3.15
N CYS A 37 -10.28 -0.48 2.04
CA CYS A 37 -9.87 -1.78 1.52
C CYS A 37 -8.76 -2.46 2.35
N CYS A 38 -7.94 -1.66 3.05
CA CYS A 38 -6.81 -2.14 3.84
C CYS A 38 -6.96 -1.93 5.35
N ALA A 39 -8.17 -1.56 5.79
CA ALA A 39 -8.59 -1.69 7.19
C ALA A 39 -8.55 -3.16 7.65
#